data_AF-A0A1W1C0C8-F1
#
_entry.id   AF-A0A1W1C0C8-F1
#
_cell.length_a   1.000
_cell.length_b   1.000
_cell.length_c   1.000
_cell.angle_alpha   90.00
_cell.angle_beta   90.00
_cell.angle_gamma   90.00
#
_symmetry.space_group_name_H-M   'P 1'
#
loop_
_entity.id
_entity.type
_entity.pdbx_description
1 polymer ?
#
loop_
_entity_poly.entity_id
_entity_poly.type
_entity_poly.pdbx_seq_one_letter_code
_entity_poly.pdbx_strand_id
1 'polypeptide(L)'
;MNKIFLLVAVFTLTTLSAEAKSLNAKKEEALKEKHIKEQMEREKQFAKEQKFYQGKEYNLSAQKVDQKDLDSVPTIEPENDFDMSDVYRDDI
;
A
#
# COMPACT_ATOMS: atom_id res chain seq x y z
N MET A 1 -34.75 -42.57 35.65
CA MET A 1 -34.59 -41.10 35.47
C MET A 1 -33.16 -40.71 35.08
N ASN A 2 -32.12 -41.27 35.69
CA ASN A 2 -30.72 -40.88 35.44
C ASN A 2 -30.23 -41.03 33.98
N LYS A 3 -30.73 -42.04 33.23
CA LYS A 3 -30.33 -42.28 31.83
C LYS A 3 -30.87 -41.22 30.84
N ILE A 4 -32.07 -40.68 31.11
CA ILE A 4 -32.68 -39.63 30.28
C ILE A 4 -31.94 -38.30 30.50
N PHE A 5 -31.56 -38.02 31.74
CA PHE A 5 -30.79 -36.82 32.09
C PHE A 5 -29.42 -36.79 31.40
N LEU A 6 -28.77 -37.96 31.29
CA LEU A 6 -27.48 -38.11 30.63
C LEU A 6 -27.58 -37.89 29.11
N LEU A 7 -28.66 -38.35 28.47
CA LEU A 7 -28.92 -38.10 27.05
C LEU A 7 -29.18 -36.62 26.74
N VAL A 8 -29.93 -35.93 27.60
CA VAL A 8 -30.16 -34.48 27.45
C VAL A 8 -28.86 -33.70 27.61
N ALA A 9 -28.03 -34.05 28.59
CA ALA A 9 -26.73 -33.40 28.80
C ALA A 9 -25.78 -33.56 27.60
N VAL A 10 -25.73 -34.76 27.00
CA VAL A 10 -24.92 -35.01 25.80
C VAL A 10 -25.46 -34.24 24.59
N PHE A 11 -26.78 -34.15 24.44
CA PHE A 11 -27.40 -33.42 23.35
C PHE A 11 -27.19 -31.90 23.46
N THR A 12 -27.19 -31.34 24.67
CA THR A 12 -26.89 -29.91 24.87
C THR A 12 -25.42 -29.56 24.66
N LEU A 13 -24.50 -30.51 24.83
CA LEU A 13 -23.07 -30.27 24.67
C LEU A 13 -22.65 -30.25 23.18
N THR A 14 -23.33 -31.05 22.36
CA THR A 14 -23.05 -31.12 20.92
C THR A 14 -23.57 -29.90 20.16
N THR A 15 -24.72 -29.34 20.56
CA THR A 15 -25.26 -28.11 19.95
C THR A 15 -24.36 -26.90 20.21
N LEU A 16 -23.85 -26.75 21.43
CA LEU A 16 -22.94 -25.65 21.80
C LEU A 16 -21.62 -25.71 21.00
N SER A 17 -21.10 -26.91 20.75
CA SER A 17 -19.88 -27.12 19.97
C SER A 17 -20.07 -26.77 18.48
N ALA A 18 -21.24 -27.05 17.91
CA ALA A 18 -21.56 -26.70 16.53
C ALA A 18 -21.68 -25.19 16.31
N GLU A 19 -22.30 -24.48 17.27
CA GLU A 19 -22.41 -23.02 17.24
C GLU A 19 -21.04 -22.34 17.35
N ALA A 20 -20.17 -22.81 18.24
CA ALA A 20 -18.81 -22.30 18.36
C ALA A 20 -17.98 -22.48 17.08
N LYS A 21 -18.14 -23.61 16.37
CA LYS A 21 -17.46 -23.86 15.10
C LYS A 21 -17.99 -22.96 13.98
N SER A 22 -19.30 -22.74 13.94
CA SER A 22 -19.97 -21.83 13.00
C SER A 22 -19.54 -20.37 13.19
N LEU A 23 -19.45 -19.90 14.44
CA LEU A 23 -18.97 -18.56 14.77
C LEU A 23 -17.51 -18.34 14.37
N ASN A 24 -16.65 -19.33 14.60
CA ASN A 24 -15.25 -19.25 14.19
C ASN A 24 -15.11 -19.22 12.67
N ALA A 25 -15.86 -20.05 11.93
CA ALA A 25 -15.86 -20.04 10.47
C ALA A 25 -16.30 -18.69 9.90
N LYS A 26 -17.38 -18.10 10.43
CA LYS A 26 -17.85 -16.76 10.02
C LYS A 26 -16.82 -15.66 10.32
N LYS A 27 -16.12 -15.75 11.44
CA LYS A 27 -15.07 -14.79 11.81
C LYS A 27 -13.87 -14.89 10.87
N GLU A 28 -13.47 -16.12 10.51
CA GLU A 28 -12.39 -16.36 9.56
C GLU A 28 -12.72 -15.85 8.15
N GLU A 29 -13.95 -16.08 7.70
CA GLU A 29 -14.46 -15.59 6.41
C GLU A 29 -14.47 -14.06 6.35
N ALA A 30 -14.97 -13.40 7.40
CA ALA A 30 -14.98 -11.93 7.48
C ALA A 30 -13.55 -11.32 7.46
N LEU A 31 -12.58 -11.98 8.09
CA LEU A 31 -11.18 -11.55 8.04
C LEU A 31 -10.58 -11.72 6.64
N LYS A 32 -10.87 -12.84 5.97
CA LYS A 32 -10.43 -13.06 4.58
C LYS A 32 -11.01 -12.02 3.64
N GLU A 33 -12.30 -11.74 3.73
CA GLU A 33 -12.96 -10.73 2.90
C GLU A 33 -12.35 -9.34 3.13
N LYS A 34 -12.08 -8.98 4.39
CA LYS A 34 -11.39 -7.72 4.73
C LYS A 34 -10.03 -7.61 4.05
N HIS A 35 -9.20 -8.65 4.15
CA HIS A 35 -7.87 -8.64 3.54
C HIS A 35 -7.91 -8.61 2.01
N ILE A 36 -8.86 -9.31 1.38
CA ILE A 36 -9.07 -9.24 -0.07
C ILE A 36 -9.40 -7.79 -0.45
N LYS A 37 -10.32 -7.14 0.27
CA LYS A 37 -10.69 -5.75 -0.01
C LYS A 37 -9.50 -4.79 0.12
N GLU A 38 -8.71 -4.93 1.19
CA GLU A 38 -7.49 -4.13 1.38
C GLU A 38 -6.48 -4.32 0.24
N GLN A 39 -6.30 -5.56 -0.26
CA GLN A 39 -5.42 -5.82 -1.40
C GLN A 39 -5.96 -5.18 -2.69
N MET A 40 -7.25 -5.29 -2.97
CA MET A 40 -7.84 -4.66 -4.15
C MET A 40 -7.71 -3.13 -4.14
N GLU A 41 -7.84 -2.51 -2.96
CA GLU A 41 -7.66 -1.06 -2.81
C GLU A 41 -6.20 -0.64 -3.05
N ARG A 42 -5.23 -1.41 -2.53
CA ARG A 42 -3.80 -1.20 -2.83
C ARG A 42 -3.49 -1.33 -4.31
N GLU A 43 -3.98 -2.38 -4.96
CA GLU A 43 -3.75 -2.58 -6.41
C GLU A 43 -4.33 -1.44 -7.25
N LYS A 44 -5.53 -0.93 -6.90
CA LYS A 44 -6.10 0.25 -7.56
C LYS A 44 -5.22 1.48 -7.39
N GLN A 45 -4.66 1.71 -6.21
CA GLN A 45 -3.74 2.82 -5.97
C GLN A 45 -2.49 2.69 -6.82
N PHE A 46 -1.84 1.52 -6.83
CA PHE A 46 -0.64 1.29 -7.64
C PHE A 46 -0.92 1.41 -9.14
N ALA A 47 -2.06 0.95 -9.64
CA ALA A 47 -2.43 1.13 -11.04
C ALA A 47 -2.59 2.62 -11.40
N LYS A 48 -3.17 3.42 -10.50
CA LYS A 48 -3.30 4.87 -10.68
C LYS A 48 -1.94 5.57 -10.67
N GLU A 49 -1.07 5.22 -9.73
CA GLU A 49 0.30 5.74 -9.63
C GLU A 49 1.14 5.34 -10.85
N GLN A 50 1.09 4.08 -11.26
CA GLN A 50 1.77 3.60 -12.46
C GLN A 50 1.31 4.37 -13.70
N LYS A 51 0.00 4.64 -13.82
CA LYS A 51 -0.54 5.46 -14.91
C LYS A 51 -0.05 6.91 -14.85
N PHE A 52 0.03 7.49 -13.66
CA PHE A 52 0.59 8.83 -13.44
C PHE A 52 2.06 8.90 -13.88
N TYR A 53 2.90 7.99 -13.41
CA TYR A 53 4.34 7.99 -13.68
C TYR A 53 4.70 7.66 -15.13
N GLN A 54 3.84 6.94 -15.85
CA GLN A 54 4.10 6.62 -17.25
C GLN A 54 4.03 7.84 -18.18
N GLY A 55 3.48 8.98 -17.75
CA GLY A 55 3.50 10.22 -18.54
C GLY A 55 2.63 10.21 -19.81
N LYS A 56 2.13 9.04 -20.25
CA LYS A 56 1.44 8.83 -21.54
C LYS A 56 0.16 9.64 -21.71
N GLU A 57 -0.49 10.00 -20.61
CA GLU A 57 -1.72 10.82 -20.64
C GLU A 57 -1.45 12.30 -20.40
N TYR A 58 -0.19 12.70 -20.19
CA TYR A 58 0.19 14.09 -20.06
C TYR A 58 0.66 14.62 -21.41
N ASN A 59 0.05 15.70 -21.86
CA ASN A 59 0.60 16.46 -22.97
C ASN A 59 1.75 17.35 -22.47
N LEU A 60 2.92 16.75 -22.29
CA LEU A 60 4.15 17.45 -21.89
C LEU A 60 4.65 18.46 -22.94
N SER A 61 4.02 18.50 -24.11
CA SER A 61 4.32 19.45 -25.20
C SER A 61 3.28 20.56 -25.33
N ALA A 62 2.29 20.64 -24.43
CA ALA A 62 1.23 21.65 -24.49
C ALA A 62 1.79 23.09 -24.38
N GLN A 63 2.88 23.26 -23.66
CA GLN A 63 3.69 24.47 -23.64
C GLN A 63 5.15 24.07 -23.84
N LYS A 64 5.75 24.54 -24.94
CA LYS A 64 7.19 24.48 -25.14
C LYS A 64 7.77 25.82 -24.73
N VAL A 65 8.78 25.78 -23.87
CA VAL A 65 9.57 26.97 -23.51
C VAL A 65 10.38 27.38 -24.74
N ASP A 66 10.34 28.66 -25.11
CA ASP A 66 11.26 29.18 -26.11
C ASP A 66 12.65 29.28 -25.46
N GLN A 67 13.65 28.70 -26.10
CA GLN A 67 15.03 28.74 -25.61
C GLN A 67 15.49 30.19 -25.42
N LYS A 68 14.97 31.14 -26.22
CA LYS A 68 15.28 32.57 -26.12
C LYS A 68 14.75 33.22 -24.85
N ASP A 69 13.72 32.66 -24.24
CA ASP A 69 13.20 33.17 -22.96
C ASP A 69 14.21 32.89 -21.83
N LEU A 70 15.05 31.87 -21.97
CA LEU A 70 16.11 31.53 -21.01
C LEU A 70 17.22 32.58 -20.95
N ASP A 71 17.42 33.37 -22.01
CA ASP A 71 18.43 34.44 -22.04
C ASP A 71 18.11 35.57 -21.05
N SER A 72 16.84 35.68 -20.64
CA SER A 72 16.37 36.65 -19.65
C SER A 72 16.50 36.16 -18.20
N VAL A 73 16.76 34.87 -18.01
CA VAL A 73 16.90 34.26 -16.68
C VAL A 73 18.34 34.46 -16.20
N PRO A 74 18.56 35.15 -15.06
CA PRO A 74 19.91 35.34 -14.56
C PRO A 74 20.52 33.99 -14.20
N THR A 75 21.75 33.74 -14.64
CA THR A 75 22.53 32.60 -14.19
C THR A 75 22.88 32.82 -12.73
N ILE A 76 22.41 31.93 -11.86
CA ILE A 76 22.80 31.91 -10.44
C ILE A 76 24.06 31.06 -10.36
N GLU A 77 25.21 31.72 -10.15
CA GLU A 77 26.43 30.99 -9.83
C GLU A 77 26.31 30.44 -8.40
N PRO A 78 26.69 29.17 -8.15
CA PRO A 78 26.76 28.66 -6.80
C PRO A 78 27.81 29.48 -6.02
N GLU A 79 27.40 30.02 -4.87
CA GLU A 79 28.29 30.81 -4.00
C GLU A 79 29.49 30.00 -3.49
N ASN A 80 29.36 28.66 -3.50
CA ASN A 80 30.42 27.73 -3.17
C ASN A 80 30.97 27.12 -4.45
N ASP A 81 32.26 27.36 -4.71
CA ASP A 81 33.12 26.36 -5.29
C ASP A 81 32.97 25.11 -4.42
N PHE A 82 32.33 24.06 -4.94
CA PHE A 82 32.26 22.76 -4.28
C PHE A 82 33.65 22.10 -4.32
N ASP A 83 34.66 22.81 -3.80
CA ASP A 83 36.02 22.31 -3.66
C ASP A 83 35.98 21.20 -2.62
N MET A 84 35.93 19.98 -3.12
CA MET A 84 35.90 18.75 -2.32
C MET A 84 37.32 18.17 -2.16
N SER A 85 38.36 18.91 -2.55
CA SER A 85 39.76 18.47 -2.43
C SER A 85 40.22 18.29 -0.98
N ASP A 86 39.49 18.85 -0.02
CA ASP A 86 39.69 18.62 1.41
C ASP A 86 39.02 17.32 1.91
N VAL A 87 37.90 16.91 1.31
CA VAL A 87 37.14 15.70 1.67
C VAL A 87 37.67 14.46 0.95
N TYR A 88 38.04 14.55 -0.33
CA TYR A 88 38.57 13.44 -1.12
C TYR A 88 40.04 13.71 -1.42
N ARG A 89 40.89 13.37 -0.46
CA ARG A 89 42.33 13.36 -0.61
C ARG A 89 42.80 12.00 -1.12
N ASP A 90 43.43 12.00 -2.29
CA ASP A 90 44.04 10.79 -2.90
C ASP A 90 45.38 10.41 -2.25
N ASP A 91 45.88 11.17 -1.27
CA ASP A 91 47.21 11.03 -0.65
C ASP A 91 47.22 10.40 0.76
N ILE A 92 46.16 9.69 1.16
CA ILE A 92 46.11 8.85 2.39
C ILE A 92 45.79 7.39 2.05
#